data_AF-A0A8J8DIG6-F1
#
_entry.id   AF-A0A8J8DIG6-F1
#
_cell.length_a   1.000
_cell.length_b   1.000
_cell.length_c   1.000
_cell.angle_alpha   90.00
_cell.angle_beta   90.00
_cell.angle_gamma   90.00
#
_symmetry.space_group_name_H-M   'P 1'
#
loop_
_entity.id
_entity.type
_entity.pdbx_description
1 polymer ?
#
loop_
_entity_poly.entity_id
_entity_poly.type
_entity_poly.pdbx_seq_one_letter_code
_entity_poly.pdbx_strand_id
1 'polypeptide(L)'
;MRKGQGSLGYLFLIAVAIIIVAIVIKYSEPAVKEVPITGIIYIDPEGSAKTEETDTKIAWQAMYKYPPECRPIAGNPYCDFYVTVNLKYYKSGRYQGKYRIDVYVAGDAEKIKKIKVQLCNGWEYTWSEEEFDYNNPNLNEHNKAVKVNGKTYFDPGDLEFPCQVIIMAWMK
;
A
#
# COMPACT_ATOMS: atom_id res chain seq x y z
N MET A 1 -5.45 41.14 54.60
CA MET A 1 -5.93 40.26 53.51
C MET A 1 -5.64 40.95 52.17
N ARG A 2 -4.60 40.53 51.45
CA ARG A 2 -4.20 41.15 50.17
C ARG A 2 -5.13 40.66 49.05
N LYS A 3 -6.16 41.45 48.75
CA LYS A 3 -6.94 41.36 47.51
C LYS A 3 -6.13 42.05 46.40
N GLY A 4 -5.87 41.35 45.30
CA GLY A 4 -5.25 41.98 44.11
C GLY A 4 -4.17 41.19 43.37
N GLN A 5 -4.05 39.87 43.53
CA GLN A 5 -3.34 39.06 42.51
C GLN A 5 -4.30 38.87 41.33
N GLY A 6 -4.13 39.73 40.33
CA GLY A 6 -5.03 39.91 39.20
C GLY A 6 -5.22 38.64 38.37
N SER A 7 -6.48 38.47 37.94
CA SER A 7 -6.99 37.50 36.95
C SER A 7 -6.01 37.15 35.81
N LEU A 8 -5.19 38.10 35.36
CA LEU A 8 -4.18 37.90 34.32
C LEU A 8 -3.07 36.89 34.70
N GLY A 9 -2.58 36.92 35.94
CA GLY A 9 -1.47 36.05 36.36
C GLY A 9 -1.89 34.58 36.44
N TYR A 10 -3.15 34.35 36.82
CA TYR A 10 -3.74 33.02 36.86
C TYR A 10 -3.95 32.45 35.45
N LEU A 11 -4.42 33.29 34.52
CA LEU A 11 -4.53 32.92 33.10
C LEU A 11 -3.17 32.57 32.47
N PHE A 12 -2.12 33.31 32.84
CA PHE A 12 -0.77 33.06 32.33
C PHE A 12 -0.21 31.71 32.81
N LEU A 13 -0.43 31.38 34.10
CA LEU A 13 -0.02 30.10 34.67
C LEU A 13 -0.77 28.91 34.04
N ILE A 14 -2.08 29.07 33.79
CA ILE A 14 -2.87 28.04 33.11
C ILE A 14 -2.40 27.84 31.67
N ALA A 15 -2.13 28.93 30.94
CA ALA A 15 -1.64 28.84 29.56
C ALA A 15 -0.28 28.12 29.49
N VAL A 16 0.64 28.44 30.40
CA VAL A 16 1.94 27.76 30.50
C VAL A 16 1.76 26.28 30.82
N ALA A 17 0.87 25.93 31.75
CA ALA A 17 0.58 24.53 32.09
C ALA A 17 0.04 23.74 30.88
N ILE A 18 -0.88 24.32 30.11
CA ILE A 18 -1.44 23.68 28.90
C ILE A 18 -0.34 23.46 27.84
N ILE A 19 0.54 24.44 27.64
CA ILE A 19 1.66 24.31 26.69
C ILE A 19 2.61 23.20 27.13
N ILE A 20 2.95 23.12 28.42
CA ILE A 20 3.80 22.05 28.96
C ILE A 20 3.15 20.69 28.75
N VAL A 21 1.85 20.54 29.05
CA VAL A 21 1.12 19.28 28.83
C VAL A 21 1.10 18.91 27.34
N ALA A 22 0.86 19.87 26.44
CA ALA A 22 0.87 19.63 25.00
C ALA A 22 2.26 19.20 24.48
N ILE A 23 3.33 19.81 24.98
CA ILE A 23 4.71 19.42 24.68
C ILE A 23 4.98 18.01 25.21
N VAL A 24 4.61 17.72 26.47
CA VAL A 24 4.80 16.40 27.05
C VAL A 24 4.04 15.34 26.25
N ILE A 25 2.79 15.55 25.87
CA ILE A 25 2.04 14.61 25.01
C ILE A 25 2.76 14.40 23.67
N LYS A 26 3.16 15.48 23.00
CA LYS A 26 3.85 15.42 21.70
C LYS A 26 5.22 14.72 21.76
N TYR A 27 5.93 14.80 22.89
CA TYR A 27 7.26 14.19 23.08
C TYR A 27 7.23 12.86 23.84
N SER A 28 6.11 12.51 24.45
CA SER A 28 5.89 11.20 25.10
C SER A 28 5.21 10.19 24.19
N GLU A 29 4.61 10.64 23.07
CA GLU A 29 4.35 9.75 21.94
C GLU A 29 5.68 9.13 21.51
N PRO A 30 5.89 7.83 21.72
CA PRO A 30 7.11 7.21 21.31
C PRO A 30 7.15 7.34 19.80
N ALA A 31 8.17 8.04 19.28
CA ALA A 31 8.60 7.95 17.90
C ALA A 31 9.14 6.54 17.65
N VAL A 32 8.31 5.52 17.83
CA VAL A 32 8.53 4.20 17.27
C VAL A 32 8.50 4.48 15.78
N LYS A 33 9.69 4.60 15.18
CA LYS A 33 9.82 4.54 13.72
C LYS A 33 9.22 3.20 13.35
N GLU A 34 7.97 3.21 12.92
CA GLU A 34 7.28 2.03 12.43
C GLU A 34 8.09 1.55 11.23
N VAL A 35 8.89 0.50 11.44
CA VAL A 35 9.74 -0.06 10.39
C VAL A 35 8.84 -0.88 9.48
N PRO A 36 8.69 -0.52 8.19
CA PRO A 36 7.84 -1.29 7.31
C PRO A 36 8.46 -2.65 7.01
N ILE A 37 7.59 -3.66 6.89
CA ILE A 37 7.94 -4.89 6.18
C ILE A 37 8.17 -4.50 4.72
N THR A 38 9.38 -4.75 4.23
CA THR A 38 9.76 -4.41 2.86
C THR A 38 9.88 -5.68 2.03
N GLY A 39 9.09 -5.75 0.96
CA GLY A 39 9.13 -6.83 -0.03
C GLY A 39 9.56 -6.29 -1.39
N ILE A 40 10.29 -7.10 -2.14
CA ILE A 40 10.65 -6.80 -3.53
C ILE A 40 10.14 -7.93 -4.39
N ILE A 41 9.42 -7.58 -5.46
CA ILE A 41 9.03 -8.53 -6.52
C ILE A 41 9.52 -8.01 -7.87
N TYR A 42 9.86 -8.95 -8.72
CA TYR A 42 10.29 -8.68 -10.08
C TYR A 42 9.19 -9.14 -11.04
N ILE A 43 8.89 -8.30 -12.02
CA ILE A 43 8.03 -8.66 -13.14
C ILE A 43 8.83 -8.58 -14.42
N ASP A 44 9.07 -9.75 -14.98
CA ASP A 44 9.84 -9.96 -16.19
C ASP A 44 9.02 -10.82 -17.16
N PRO A 45 8.74 -10.34 -18.39
CA PRO A 45 8.06 -11.12 -19.42
C PRO A 45 8.66 -12.51 -19.69
N GLU A 46 9.96 -12.70 -19.47
CA GLU A 46 10.66 -13.96 -19.71
C GLU A 46 10.58 -14.91 -18.50
N GLY A 47 10.71 -14.37 -17.29
CA GLY A 47 10.67 -15.15 -16.04
C GLY A 47 9.29 -15.30 -15.36
N SER A 48 8.29 -14.50 -15.74
CA SER A 48 7.00 -14.46 -15.05
C SER A 48 5.97 -15.36 -15.72
N ALA A 49 5.08 -15.96 -14.92
CA ALA A 49 3.98 -16.76 -15.46
C ALA A 49 3.01 -15.90 -16.28
N LYS A 50 2.71 -16.36 -17.50
CA LYS A 50 1.64 -15.78 -18.32
C LYS A 50 0.29 -16.16 -17.70
N THR A 51 -0.54 -15.16 -17.42
CA THR A 51 -1.92 -15.36 -16.93
C THR A 51 -2.96 -15.23 -18.03
N GLU A 52 -2.61 -14.55 -19.12
CA GLU A 52 -3.49 -14.37 -20.27
C GLU A 52 -2.63 -14.17 -21.53
N GLU A 53 -3.00 -14.81 -22.63
CA GLU A 53 -2.42 -14.54 -23.94
C GLU A 53 -3.52 -14.61 -25.00
N THR A 54 -3.70 -13.50 -25.71
CA THR A 54 -4.62 -13.36 -26.83
C THR A 54 -3.90 -12.68 -28.00
N ASP A 55 -4.58 -12.59 -29.15
CA ASP A 55 -4.08 -11.85 -30.32
C ASP A 55 -3.96 -10.33 -30.06
N THR A 56 -4.63 -9.83 -29.02
CA THR A 56 -4.67 -8.40 -28.68
C THR A 56 -3.78 -8.03 -27.52
N LYS A 57 -3.48 -8.96 -26.60
CA LYS A 57 -2.66 -8.69 -25.41
C LYS A 57 -1.97 -9.94 -24.84
N ILE A 58 -0.89 -9.72 -24.09
CA ILE A 58 -0.32 -10.69 -23.17
C ILE A 58 -0.37 -10.10 -21.76
N ALA A 59 -0.63 -10.92 -20.75
CA ALA A 59 -0.54 -10.55 -19.35
C ALA A 59 0.36 -11.50 -18.56
N TRP A 60 1.18 -10.93 -17.68
CA TRP A 60 2.02 -11.63 -16.72
C TRP A 60 1.63 -11.22 -15.30
N GLN A 61 1.87 -12.11 -14.34
CA GLN A 61 1.57 -11.86 -12.95
C GLN A 61 2.77 -12.21 -12.05
N ALA A 62 3.09 -11.29 -11.14
CA ALA A 62 3.99 -11.52 -10.02
C ALA A 62 3.23 -11.30 -8.71
N MET A 63 3.59 -12.04 -7.66
CA MET A 63 2.91 -11.96 -6.37
C MET A 63 3.91 -11.97 -5.22
N TYR A 64 3.81 -10.97 -4.34
CA TYR A 64 4.44 -10.95 -3.03
C TYR A 64 3.48 -11.46 -1.98
N LYS A 65 3.99 -12.20 -1.00
CA LYS A 65 3.22 -12.81 0.08
C LYS A 65 3.93 -12.58 1.40
N TYR A 66 3.17 -12.28 2.44
CA TYR A 66 3.68 -12.17 3.80
C TYR A 66 2.72 -12.87 4.78
N PRO A 67 3.23 -13.77 5.64
CA PRO A 67 4.59 -14.36 5.60
C PRO A 67 4.88 -15.11 4.28
N PRO A 68 6.14 -15.26 3.83
CA PRO A 68 6.46 -15.86 2.53
C PRO A 68 5.88 -17.27 2.29
N GLU A 69 5.75 -18.05 3.36
CA GLU A 69 5.23 -19.42 3.37
C GLU A 69 3.69 -19.50 3.24
N CYS A 70 3.00 -18.36 3.32
CA CYS A 70 1.56 -18.36 3.28
C CYS A 70 1.00 -18.73 1.89
N ARG A 71 -0.21 -19.28 1.87
CA ARG A 71 -0.91 -19.64 0.63
C ARG A 71 -2.12 -18.71 0.45
N PRO A 72 -2.15 -17.86 -0.60
CA PRO A 72 -3.34 -17.15 -1.01
C PRO A 72 -4.22 -18.12 -1.77
N ILE A 73 -5.00 -18.92 -1.05
CA ILE A 73 -6.01 -19.81 -1.63
C ILE A 73 -7.37 -19.17 -1.35
N ALA A 74 -8.25 -19.18 -2.35
CA ALA A 74 -9.65 -18.82 -2.16
C ALA A 74 -10.23 -19.67 -1.02
N GLY A 75 -10.62 -19.02 0.09
CA GLY A 75 -11.25 -19.67 1.23
C GLY A 75 -10.35 -20.04 2.42
N ASN A 76 -9.07 -19.63 2.47
CA ASN A 76 -8.27 -19.80 3.69
C ASN A 76 -7.16 -18.72 3.83
N PRO A 77 -7.33 -17.67 4.67
CA PRO A 77 -6.37 -16.57 4.75
C PRO A 77 -5.21 -16.94 5.68
N TYR A 78 -4.17 -17.56 5.14
CA TYR A 78 -2.91 -17.76 5.87
C TYR A 78 -1.94 -16.58 5.74
N CYS A 79 -2.27 -15.57 4.92
CA CYS A 79 -1.41 -14.41 4.66
C CYS A 79 -1.91 -13.20 5.43
N ASP A 80 -1.03 -12.54 6.17
CA ASP A 80 -1.30 -11.21 6.72
C ASP A 80 -1.53 -10.22 5.56
N PHE A 81 -0.72 -10.29 4.51
CA PHE A 81 -1.00 -9.60 3.25
C PHE A 81 -0.33 -10.25 2.04
N TYR A 82 -0.84 -9.94 0.86
CA TYR A 82 -0.22 -10.24 -0.41
C TYR A 82 -0.47 -9.11 -1.41
N VAL A 83 0.49 -8.90 -2.31
CA VAL A 83 0.42 -7.90 -3.38
C VAL A 83 0.61 -8.61 -4.69
N THR A 84 -0.35 -8.46 -5.59
CA THR A 84 -0.33 -9.02 -6.94
C THR A 84 -0.13 -7.91 -7.95
N VAL A 85 0.88 -8.04 -8.80
CA VAL A 85 1.16 -7.08 -9.88
C VAL A 85 0.93 -7.79 -11.20
N ASN A 86 0.04 -7.24 -12.01
CA ASN A 86 -0.26 -7.75 -13.35
C ASN A 86 0.29 -6.77 -14.40
N LEU A 87 1.27 -7.21 -15.18
CA LEU A 87 1.78 -6.48 -16.34
C LEU A 87 1.02 -6.94 -17.57
N LYS A 88 0.51 -6.00 -18.37
CA LYS A 88 -0.21 -6.25 -19.62
C LYS A 88 0.48 -5.53 -20.75
N TYR A 89 0.81 -6.25 -21.82
CA TYR A 89 1.26 -5.69 -23.08
C TYR A 89 0.16 -5.81 -24.14
N TYR A 90 -0.16 -4.71 -24.83
CA TYR A 90 -1.18 -4.72 -25.88
C TYR A 90 -0.51 -4.81 -27.26
N LYS A 91 -0.71 -5.94 -27.95
CA LYS A 91 -0.20 -6.20 -29.30
C LYS A 91 -0.96 -5.42 -30.37
N SER A 92 -2.24 -5.09 -30.13
CA SER A 92 -3.10 -4.38 -31.08
C SER A 92 -4.23 -3.61 -30.38
N GLY A 93 -4.93 -2.76 -31.13
CA GLY A 93 -6.07 -1.96 -30.64
C GLY A 93 -5.69 -0.57 -30.10
N ARG A 94 -6.59 0.05 -29.32
CA ARG A 94 -6.45 1.45 -28.84
C ARG A 94 -5.18 1.71 -28.02
N TYR A 95 -4.63 0.68 -27.39
CA TYR A 95 -3.42 0.76 -26.55
C TYR A 95 -2.23 0.02 -27.18
N GLN A 96 -2.25 -0.20 -28.50
CA GLN A 96 -1.19 -0.94 -29.20
C GLN A 96 0.20 -0.42 -28.84
N GLY A 97 1.11 -1.35 -28.56
CA GLY A 97 2.49 -1.08 -28.19
C GLY A 97 2.65 -0.58 -26.75
N LYS A 98 1.58 -0.41 -25.97
CA LYS A 98 1.66 0.10 -24.59
C LYS A 98 1.64 -1.01 -23.56
N TYR A 99 2.32 -0.75 -22.45
CA TYR A 99 2.17 -1.54 -21.24
C TYR A 99 1.12 -0.93 -20.31
N ARG A 100 0.47 -1.78 -19.53
CA ARG A 100 -0.37 -1.42 -18.40
C ARG A 100 0.00 -2.26 -17.20
N ILE A 101 0.20 -1.62 -16.05
CA ILE A 101 0.37 -2.32 -14.78
C ILE A 101 -0.90 -2.17 -13.97
N ASP A 102 -1.44 -3.29 -13.50
CA ASP A 102 -2.53 -3.35 -12.53
C ASP A 102 -1.99 -3.95 -11.22
N VAL A 103 -1.94 -3.15 -10.15
CA VAL A 103 -1.56 -3.59 -8.81
C VAL A 103 -2.81 -3.91 -8.00
N TYR A 104 -2.77 -5.02 -7.27
CA TYR A 104 -3.80 -5.46 -6.33
C TYR A 104 -3.16 -5.78 -5.00
N VAL A 105 -3.78 -5.35 -3.92
CA VAL A 105 -3.42 -5.72 -2.55
C VAL A 105 -4.55 -6.57 -1.99
N ALA A 106 -4.27 -7.46 -1.05
CA ALA A 106 -5.28 -8.21 -0.31
C ALA A 106 -4.63 -8.88 0.91
N GLY A 107 -5.45 -9.39 1.85
CA GLY A 107 -4.95 -10.01 3.08
C GLY A 107 -5.88 -9.81 4.26
N ASP A 108 -5.30 -9.88 5.46
CA ASP A 108 -5.94 -9.56 6.72
C ASP A 108 -5.78 -8.05 7.01
N ALA A 109 -6.65 -7.28 6.37
CA ALA A 109 -6.66 -5.81 6.40
C ALA A 109 -6.63 -5.22 7.82
N GLU A 110 -7.20 -5.92 8.80
CA GLU A 110 -7.25 -5.46 10.19
C GLU A 110 -5.86 -5.32 10.82
N LYS A 111 -4.86 -6.07 10.31
CA LYS A 111 -3.47 -6.05 10.78
C LYS A 111 -2.60 -5.00 10.08
N ILE A 112 -3.11 -4.37 9.02
CA ILE A 112 -2.35 -3.50 8.15
C ILE A 112 -2.79 -2.05 8.38
N LYS A 113 -1.85 -1.17 8.69
CA LYS A 113 -2.10 0.26 8.85
C LYS A 113 -2.06 1.02 7.52
N LYS A 114 -1.05 0.73 6.69
CA LYS A 114 -0.88 1.32 5.35
C LYS A 114 0.06 0.47 4.49
N ILE A 115 -0.11 0.52 3.18
CA ILE A 115 0.77 -0.12 2.20
C ILE A 115 1.19 0.89 1.14
N LYS A 116 2.50 1.01 0.91
CA LYS A 116 3.08 1.76 -0.20
C LYS A 116 3.63 0.78 -1.23
N VAL A 117 3.28 1.00 -2.49
CA VAL A 117 3.86 0.29 -3.64
C VAL A 117 4.58 1.31 -4.52
N GLN A 118 5.81 0.99 -4.89
CA GLN A 118 6.65 1.78 -5.79
C GLN A 118 7.12 0.90 -6.95
N LEU A 119 6.90 1.38 -8.17
CA LEU A 119 7.34 0.74 -9.40
C LEU A 119 8.67 1.36 -9.87
N CYS A 120 9.45 0.58 -10.60
CA CYS A 120 10.73 1.01 -11.18
C CYS A 120 10.62 2.23 -12.12
N ASN A 121 9.44 2.47 -12.71
CA ASN A 121 9.17 3.63 -13.56
C ASN A 121 8.85 4.92 -12.78
N GLY A 122 9.02 4.91 -11.46
CA GLY A 122 8.76 6.06 -10.59
C GLY A 122 7.29 6.23 -10.17
N TRP A 123 6.36 5.42 -10.69
CA TRP A 123 4.99 5.40 -10.17
C TRP A 123 5.01 4.87 -8.74
N GLU A 124 4.37 5.60 -7.84
CA GLU A 124 4.15 5.14 -6.48
C GLU A 124 2.73 5.47 -6.03
N TYR A 125 2.20 4.65 -5.15
CA TYR A 125 0.95 4.90 -4.48
C TYR A 125 1.01 4.36 -3.07
N THR A 126 0.42 5.10 -2.13
CA THR A 126 0.26 4.68 -0.74
C THR A 126 -1.22 4.61 -0.42
N TRP A 127 -1.66 3.44 0.03
CA TRP A 127 -3.02 3.23 0.51
C TRP A 127 -3.02 3.22 2.03
N SER A 128 -3.86 4.06 2.64
CA SER A 128 -4.18 3.99 4.06
C SER A 128 -5.32 3.00 4.32
N GLU A 129 -5.46 2.59 5.58
CA GLU A 129 -6.55 1.71 6.02
C GLU A 129 -7.96 2.18 5.60
N GLU A 130 -8.18 3.49 5.53
CA GLU A 130 -9.46 4.11 5.18
C GLU A 130 -9.85 3.89 3.72
N GLU A 131 -8.86 3.65 2.86
CA GLU A 131 -9.03 3.43 1.42
C GLU A 131 -9.29 1.95 1.08
N PHE A 132 -9.32 1.08 2.08
CA PHE A 132 -9.48 -0.34 1.89
C PHE A 132 -10.97 -0.68 1.67
N ASP A 133 -11.29 -1.27 0.52
CA ASP A 133 -12.65 -1.69 0.19
C ASP A 133 -12.99 -3.05 0.84
N TYR A 134 -13.46 -3.00 2.08
CA TYR A 134 -13.85 -4.18 2.87
C TYR A 134 -15.15 -4.85 2.41
N ASN A 135 -15.93 -4.22 1.53
CA ASN A 135 -17.31 -4.62 1.20
C ASN A 135 -17.50 -4.99 -0.28
N ASN A 136 -16.42 -5.21 -1.04
CA ASN A 136 -16.54 -5.51 -2.47
C ASN A 136 -17.23 -6.88 -2.69
N PRO A 137 -18.44 -6.94 -3.29
CA PRO A 137 -19.21 -8.18 -3.43
C PRO A 137 -18.61 -9.16 -4.45
N ASN A 138 -17.61 -8.74 -5.24
CA ASN A 138 -16.84 -9.63 -6.12
C ASN A 138 -15.70 -10.35 -5.39
N LEU A 139 -15.55 -10.10 -4.08
CA LEU A 139 -14.64 -10.80 -3.19
C LEU A 139 -15.52 -11.71 -2.32
N ASN A 140 -15.33 -13.03 -2.41
CA ASN A 140 -16.07 -13.98 -1.58
C ASN A 140 -15.99 -13.59 -0.10
N GLU A 141 -17.04 -13.88 0.69
CA GLU A 141 -17.26 -13.52 2.11
C GLU A 141 -16.10 -13.83 3.09
N HIS A 142 -15.06 -14.51 2.63
CA HIS A 142 -13.86 -14.90 3.37
C HIS A 142 -12.60 -14.12 2.97
N ASN A 143 -12.74 -13.15 2.07
CA ASN A 143 -11.71 -12.23 1.63
C ASN A 143 -12.04 -10.85 2.23
N LYS A 144 -11.53 -10.53 3.43
CA LYS A 144 -11.39 -9.13 3.90
C LYS A 144 -10.33 -8.39 3.06
N ALA A 145 -10.38 -8.55 1.75
CA ALA A 145 -9.33 -8.21 0.82
C ALA A 145 -9.43 -6.74 0.43
N VAL A 146 -8.34 -6.04 0.68
CA VAL A 146 -8.09 -4.65 0.33
C VAL A 146 -7.90 -4.50 -1.19
N LYS A 147 -8.96 -4.61 -2.01
CA LYS A 147 -8.78 -4.43 -3.46
C LYS A 147 -8.55 -2.96 -3.79
N VAL A 148 -7.29 -2.54 -3.78
CA VAL A 148 -6.92 -1.24 -4.33
C VAL A 148 -6.24 -1.39 -5.68
N ASN A 149 -6.87 -0.79 -6.69
CA ASN A 149 -6.45 -0.89 -8.08
C ASN A 149 -5.56 0.31 -8.42
N GLY A 150 -4.24 0.14 -8.33
CA GLY A 150 -3.30 1.05 -8.97
C GLY A 150 -3.21 0.73 -10.46
N LYS A 151 -3.34 1.74 -11.34
CA LYS A 151 -3.23 1.57 -12.79
C LYS A 151 -2.36 2.64 -13.40
N THR A 152 -1.42 2.23 -14.24
CA THR A 152 -0.63 3.16 -15.07
C THR A 152 -0.38 2.57 -16.45
N TYR A 153 -0.33 3.43 -17.47
CA TYR A 153 0.04 3.09 -18.84
C TYR A 153 1.37 3.75 -19.18
N PHE A 154 2.22 3.05 -19.91
CA PHE A 154 3.49 3.61 -20.36
C PHE A 154 3.93 3.02 -21.70
N ASP A 155 4.76 3.79 -22.40
CA ASP A 155 5.34 3.40 -23.67
C ASP A 155 6.67 2.67 -23.44
N PRO A 156 6.94 1.57 -24.15
CA PRO A 156 8.13 0.73 -23.96
C PRO A 156 9.42 1.37 -24.45
N GLY A 157 9.34 2.48 -25.21
CA GLY A 157 10.49 3.15 -25.82
C GLY A 157 11.50 3.73 -24.83
N ASP A 158 11.11 3.89 -23.56
CA ASP A 158 11.95 4.49 -22.51
C ASP A 158 12.46 3.47 -21.48
N LEU A 159 12.00 2.20 -21.52
CA LEU A 159 12.34 1.16 -20.55
C LEU A 159 12.38 -0.23 -21.21
N GLU A 160 13.57 -0.83 -21.32
CA GLU A 160 13.72 -2.28 -21.45
C GLU A 160 13.10 -2.90 -20.19
N PHE A 161 11.95 -3.60 -20.26
CA PHE A 161 11.14 -3.81 -19.05
C PHE A 161 11.15 -5.22 -18.45
N PRO A 162 12.21 -5.60 -17.71
CA PRO A 162 12.11 -6.24 -16.41
C PRO A 162 11.95 -5.15 -15.33
N CYS A 163 10.92 -5.24 -14.49
CA CYS A 163 10.66 -4.20 -13.48
C CYS A 163 10.64 -4.71 -12.06
N GLN A 164 11.29 -3.94 -11.20
CA GLN A 164 11.21 -4.11 -9.76
C GLN A 164 9.99 -3.36 -9.20
N VAL A 165 9.25 -4.04 -8.34
CA VAL A 165 8.20 -3.45 -7.51
C VAL A 165 8.61 -3.57 -6.05
N ILE A 166 8.68 -2.43 -5.37
CA ILE A 166 8.99 -2.33 -3.95
C ILE A 166 7.67 -2.18 -3.20
N ILE A 167 7.48 -3.02 -2.19
CA ILE A 167 6.29 -3.04 -1.34
C ILE A 167 6.76 -2.71 0.07
N MET A 168 6.13 -1.72 0.70
CA MET A 168 6.35 -1.35 2.09
C MET A 168 5.02 -1.43 2.83
N ALA A 169 4.91 -2.30 3.82
CA ALA A 169 3.72 -2.49 4.62
C ALA A 169 4.00 -2.13 6.09
N TRP A 170 3.14 -1.31 6.68
CA TRP A 170 3.18 -0.98 8.10
C TRP A 170 2.08 -1.76 8.81
N MET A 171 2.48 -2.58 9.78
CA MET A 171 1.56 -3.37 10.59
C MET A 171 1.06 -2.56 11.79
N LYS A 172 -0.08 -2.95 12.36
CA LYS A 172 -0.63 -2.39 13.60
C LYS A 172 -0.03 -3.05 14.84
#